data_AF-A0A937HFJ0-F1
#
_entry.id   AF-A0A937HFJ0-F1
#
_cell.length_a   1.000
_cell.length_b   1.000
_cell.length_c   1.000
_cell.angle_alpha   90.00
_cell.angle_beta   90.00
_cell.angle_gamma   90.00
#
_symmetry.space_group_name_H-M   'P 1'
#
loop_
_entity.id
_entity.type
_entity.pdbx_description
1 polymer ?
#
loop_
_entity_poly.entity_id
_entity_poly.type
_entity_poly.pdbx_seq_one_letter_code
_entity_poly.pdbx_strand_id
1 'polypeptide(L)'
;LLFSTSQLVSESMGMPVQPNKAVVGANAFAHSSGIHQDGVIKKRETYEIMDPHDVGVTESAIVLTARSGRAALAYRAKNIGFELDKLQLDKVYSEFLKIADQQKEVNDDDIPKIIKACGF
;
A
#
# COMPACT_ATOMS: atom_id res chain seq x y z
N LEU A 1 6.92 11.65 17.69
CA LEU A 1 6.05 12.02 18.83
C LEU A 1 4.63 12.39 18.40
N LEU A 2 4.42 13.04 17.25
CA LEU A 2 3.08 13.51 16.84
C LEU A 2 2.05 12.38 16.73
N PHE A 3 2.40 11.28 16.06
CA PHE A 3 1.52 10.14 15.86
C PHE A 3 1.12 9.47 17.20
N SER A 4 2.10 9.12 18.04
CA SER A 4 1.86 8.50 19.35
C SER A 4 1.05 9.39 20.29
N THR A 5 1.30 10.70 20.32
CA THR A 5 0.51 11.64 21.12
C THR A 5 -0.93 11.73 20.59
N SER A 6 -1.12 11.74 19.27
CA SER A 6 -2.47 11.73 18.67
C SER A 6 -3.24 10.45 19.03
N GLN A 7 -2.58 9.29 19.02
CA GLN A 7 -3.18 8.02 19.44
C GLN A 7 -3.58 8.05 20.92
N LEU A 8 -2.69 8.50 21.80
CA LEU A 8 -2.97 8.63 23.23
C LEU A 8 -4.19 9.51 23.51
N VAL A 9 -4.28 10.68 22.86
CA VAL A 9 -5.44 11.58 23.01
C VAL A 9 -6.71 10.94 22.46
N SER A 10 -6.63 10.27 21.30
CA SER A 10 -7.75 9.58 20.68
C SER A 10 -8.34 8.51 21.60
N GLU A 11 -7.47 7.69 22.21
CA GLU A 11 -7.85 6.65 23.17
C GLU A 11 -8.41 7.26 24.46
N SER A 12 -7.76 8.27 25.02
CA SER A 12 -8.16 8.90 26.28
C SER A 12 -9.51 9.61 26.18
N MET A 13 -9.82 10.19 25.02
CA MET A 13 -11.03 10.97 24.78
C MET A 13 -12.15 10.15 24.12
N GLY A 14 -11.88 8.89 23.74
CA GLY A 14 -12.84 8.05 23.01
C GLY A 14 -13.21 8.60 21.63
N MET A 15 -12.35 9.40 21.02
CA MET A 15 -12.61 10.07 19.74
C MET A 15 -11.61 9.58 18.68
N PRO A 16 -12.02 8.71 17.73
CA PRO A 16 -11.11 8.14 16.74
C PRO A 16 -10.57 9.20 15.77
N VAL A 17 -9.28 9.09 15.43
CA VAL A 17 -8.65 9.92 14.41
C VAL A 17 -9.22 9.56 13.03
N GLN A 18 -9.65 10.56 12.27
CA GLN A 18 -10.14 10.34 10.90
C GLN A 18 -8.99 9.82 10.02
N PRO A 19 -9.22 8.83 9.13
CA PRO A 19 -8.17 8.27 8.29
C PRO A 19 -7.45 9.30 7.41
N ASN A 20 -8.16 10.34 6.95
CA ASN A 20 -7.63 11.42 6.13
C ASN A 20 -7.09 12.62 6.92
N LYS A 21 -6.99 12.51 8.26
CA LYS A 21 -6.40 13.58 9.08
C LYS A 21 -4.94 13.78 8.67
N ALA A 22 -4.57 15.02 8.36
CA ALA A 22 -3.20 15.36 8.01
C ALA A 22 -2.20 14.87 9.08
N VAL A 23 -1.06 14.33 8.63
CA VAL A 23 0.06 13.83 9.46
C VAL A 23 -0.23 12.57 10.27
N VAL A 24 -1.37 12.49 10.95
CA VAL A 24 -1.65 11.45 11.96
C VAL A 24 -2.78 10.48 11.59
N GLY A 25 -3.47 10.73 10.48
CA GLY A 25 -4.50 9.82 9.97
C GLY A 25 -3.90 8.56 9.37
N ALA A 26 -4.63 7.45 9.46
CA ALA A 26 -4.19 6.14 8.94
C ALA A 26 -3.82 6.16 7.45
N ASN A 27 -4.38 7.08 6.66
CA ASN A 27 -4.11 7.20 5.22
C ASN A 27 -3.14 8.35 4.88
N ALA A 28 -2.54 9.02 5.87
CA ALA A 28 -1.69 10.19 5.64
C ALA A 28 -0.46 9.89 4.76
N PHE A 29 0.04 8.65 4.81
CA PHE A 29 1.18 8.16 4.02
C PHE A 29 0.81 6.89 3.21
N ALA A 30 -0.47 6.76 2.84
CA ALA A 30 -0.97 5.62 2.05
C ALA A 30 -1.17 6.00 0.58
N HIS A 31 -0.69 5.14 -0.32
CA HIS A 31 -0.72 5.36 -1.77
C HIS A 31 -1.45 4.20 -2.47
N SER A 32 -2.56 4.51 -3.14
CA SER A 32 -3.43 3.51 -3.77
C SER A 32 -3.50 3.58 -5.31
N SER A 33 -2.99 4.66 -5.91
CA SER A 33 -2.99 4.87 -7.37
C SER A 33 -1.69 4.39 -7.98
N GLY A 34 -1.74 3.66 -9.09
CA GLY A 34 -0.57 3.06 -9.72
C GLY A 34 0.56 4.06 -10.04
N ILE A 35 0.23 5.25 -10.53
CA ILE A 35 1.24 6.29 -10.80
C ILE A 35 1.85 6.88 -9.52
N HIS A 36 1.07 6.98 -8.43
CA HIS A 36 1.57 7.48 -7.15
C HIS A 36 2.46 6.43 -6.49
N GLN A 37 2.03 5.17 -6.52
CA GLN A 37 2.79 4.04 -6.01
C GLN A 37 4.13 3.92 -6.73
N ASP A 38 4.14 3.96 -8.06
CA ASP A 38 5.37 3.93 -8.86
C ASP A 38 6.29 5.12 -8.54
N GLY A 39 5.74 6.32 -8.37
CA GLY A 39 6.49 7.51 -7.97
C GLY A 39 7.17 7.34 -6.60
N VAL A 40 6.43 6.89 -5.59
CA VAL A 40 6.95 6.70 -4.22
C VAL A 40 7.99 5.59 -4.16
N ILE A 41 7.78 4.48 -4.87
CA ILE A 41 8.74 3.36 -4.94
C ILE A 41 10.07 3.81 -5.55
N LYS A 42 10.04 4.69 -6.56
CA LYS A 42 11.26 5.20 -7.23
C LYS A 42 11.94 6.33 -6.46
N LYS A 43 11.14 7.26 -5.94
CA LYS A 43 11.59 8.44 -5.20
C LYS A 43 10.47 8.94 -4.30
N ARG A 44 10.57 8.63 -3.01
CA ARG A 44 9.56 8.92 -1.99
C ARG A 44 9.09 10.38 -1.99
N GLU A 45 10.01 11.34 -2.17
CA GLU A 45 9.73 12.79 -2.15
C GLU A 45 8.82 13.26 -3.31
N THR A 46 8.53 12.40 -4.28
CA THR A 46 7.62 12.72 -5.39
C THR A 46 6.18 12.94 -4.90
N TYR A 47 5.76 12.17 -3.88
CA TYR A 47 4.41 12.23 -3.33
C TYR A 47 4.37 12.33 -1.80
N GLU A 48 5.52 12.32 -1.13
CA GLU A 48 5.63 12.53 0.31
C GLU A 48 6.43 13.79 0.61
N ILE A 49 5.76 14.80 1.16
CA ILE A 49 6.37 16.09 1.48
C ILE A 49 7.29 16.04 2.72
N MET A 50 7.16 15.02 3.55
CA MET A 50 7.92 14.80 4.78
C MET A 50 8.15 13.30 5.00
N ASP A 51 9.17 12.95 5.80
CA ASP A 51 9.40 11.57 6.19
C ASP A 51 8.33 11.12 7.20
N PRO A 52 7.61 10.00 7.00
CA PRO A 52 6.71 9.45 8.02
C PRO A 52 7.41 9.24 9.37
N HIS A 53 8.70 8.91 9.39
CA HIS A 53 9.46 8.71 10.63
C HIS A 53 9.57 9.99 11.47
N ASP A 54 9.68 11.16 10.84
CA ASP A 54 9.81 12.45 11.53
C ASP A 54 8.59 12.74 12.42
N VAL A 55 7.42 12.23 12.02
CA VAL A 55 6.15 12.41 12.72
C VAL A 55 5.77 11.22 13.59
N GLY A 56 6.55 10.13 13.54
CA GLY A 56 6.36 8.92 14.33
C GLY A 56 5.47 7.86 13.67
N VAL A 57 5.29 7.91 12.36
CA VAL A 57 4.70 6.84 11.55
C VAL A 57 5.82 5.88 11.13
N THR A 58 5.56 4.57 11.17
CA THR A 58 6.59 3.54 10.92
C THR A 58 7.00 3.42 9.46
N GLU A 59 6.04 3.45 8.54
CA GLU A 59 6.32 3.31 7.12
C GLU A 59 5.15 3.82 6.28
N SER A 60 5.45 4.12 5.02
CA SER A 60 4.44 4.42 4.00
C SER A 60 3.73 3.14 3.55
N ALA A 61 2.44 3.24 3.26
CA ALA A 61 1.65 2.10 2.83
C ALA A 61 1.42 2.11 1.30
N ILE A 62 1.77 1.02 0.63
CA ILE A 62 1.38 0.76 -0.77
C ILE A 62 0.13 -0.13 -0.75
N VAL A 63 -1.05 0.48 -0.94
CA VAL A 63 -2.35 -0.20 -0.87
C VAL A 63 -2.74 -0.70 -2.26
N LEU A 64 -2.78 -2.01 -2.46
CA LEU A 64 -3.14 -2.58 -3.76
C LEU A 64 -4.65 -2.50 -4.01
N THR A 65 -5.03 -1.81 -5.08
CA THR A 65 -6.42 -1.66 -5.53
C THR A 65 -6.52 -1.92 -7.04
N ALA A 66 -7.73 -1.92 -7.61
CA ALA A 66 -7.93 -2.00 -9.08
C ALA A 66 -7.22 -0.87 -9.87
N ARG A 67 -6.80 0.20 -9.19
CA ARG A 67 -6.04 1.32 -9.78
C ARG A 67 -4.53 1.16 -9.64
N SER A 68 -4.06 0.10 -8.98
CA SER A 68 -2.64 -0.17 -8.81
C SER A 68 -2.01 -0.65 -10.11
N GLY A 69 -0.75 -0.28 -10.30
CA GLY A 69 0.03 -0.69 -11.46
C GLY A 69 0.88 -1.94 -11.18
N ARG A 70 1.47 -2.48 -12.24
CA ARG A 70 2.44 -3.59 -12.18
C ARG A 70 3.59 -3.33 -11.21
N ALA A 71 4.09 -2.10 -11.14
CA ALA A 71 5.17 -1.73 -10.23
C ALA A 71 4.79 -1.95 -8.76
N ALA A 72 3.58 -1.56 -8.37
CA ALA A 72 3.06 -1.75 -7.01
C ALA A 72 2.86 -3.23 -6.69
N LEU A 73 2.27 -3.99 -7.63
CA LEU A 73 2.07 -5.43 -7.47
C LEU A 73 3.41 -6.18 -7.35
N ALA A 74 4.38 -5.88 -8.22
CA ALA A 74 5.72 -6.47 -8.17
C ALA A 74 6.46 -6.12 -6.88
N TYR A 75 6.35 -4.86 -6.42
CA TYR A 75 6.94 -4.41 -5.17
C TYR A 75 6.37 -5.18 -3.97
N ARG A 76 5.04 -5.31 -3.88
CA ARG A 76 4.39 -6.07 -2.80
C ARG A 76 4.70 -7.55 -2.86
N ALA A 77 4.63 -8.17 -4.05
CA ALA A 77 5.00 -9.58 -4.25
C ALA A 77 6.45 -9.84 -3.79
N LYS A 78 7.38 -8.96 -4.15
CA LYS A 78 8.78 -9.06 -3.72
C LYS A 78 8.94 -8.97 -2.20
N ASN A 79 8.21 -8.07 -1.54
CA ASN A 79 8.27 -7.90 -0.08
C ASN A 79 7.82 -9.15 0.68
N ILE A 80 6.98 -9.99 0.08
CA ILE A 80 6.53 -11.27 0.65
C ILE A 80 7.24 -12.49 0.06
N GLY A 81 8.35 -12.29 -0.66
CA GLY A 81 9.24 -13.36 -1.13
C GLY A 81 8.98 -13.90 -2.54
N PHE A 82 8.11 -13.26 -3.34
CA PHE A 82 7.83 -13.66 -4.72
C PHE A 82 8.48 -12.69 -5.71
N GLU A 83 9.55 -13.14 -6.37
CA GLU A 83 10.13 -12.40 -7.50
C GLU A 83 9.51 -12.89 -8.81
N LEU A 84 8.72 -12.01 -9.44
CA LEU A 84 8.07 -12.29 -10.72
C LEU A 84 8.89 -11.70 -11.86
N ASP A 85 9.19 -12.52 -12.88
CA ASP A 85 9.69 -12.02 -14.14
C ASP A 85 8.61 -11.23 -14.90
N LYS A 86 8.99 -10.61 -16.03
CA LYS A 86 8.06 -9.77 -16.81
C LYS A 86 6.84 -10.54 -17.32
N LEU A 87 7.01 -11.77 -17.80
CA LEU A 87 5.92 -12.59 -18.35
C LEU A 87 5.00 -13.11 -17.24
N GLN A 88 5.58 -13.50 -16.11
CA GLN A 88 4.83 -13.87 -14.90
C GLN A 88 4.03 -12.67 -14.40
N LEU A 89 4.65 -11.51 -14.25
CA LEU A 89 4.02 -10.29 -13.78
C LEU A 89 2.86 -9.87 -14.68
N ASP A 90 3.01 -9.97 -16.01
CA ASP A 90 1.92 -9.63 -16.94
C ASP A 90 0.70 -10.54 -16.75
N LYS A 91 0.90 -11.85 -16.55
CA LYS A 91 -0.20 -12.80 -16.29
C LYS A 91 -0.83 -12.57 -14.92
N VAL A 92 -0.01 -12.45 -13.88
CA VAL A 92 -0.46 -12.21 -12.50
C VAL A 92 -1.20 -10.88 -12.41
N TYR A 93 -0.75 -9.85 -13.13
CA TYR A 93 -1.42 -8.54 -13.17
C TYR A 93 -2.83 -8.62 -13.77
N SER A 94 -3.03 -9.40 -14.84
CA SER A 94 -4.37 -9.60 -15.41
C SER A 94 -5.32 -10.29 -14.44
N GLU A 95 -4.84 -11.26 -13.65
CA GLU A 95 -5.67 -11.92 -12.65
C GLU A 95 -5.90 -11.03 -11.41
N PHE A 96 -4.86 -10.31 -10.99
CA PHE A 96 -4.93 -9.30 -9.93
C PHE A 96 -6.03 -8.28 -10.17
N LEU A 97 -6.16 -7.73 -11.38
CA LEU A 97 -7.21 -6.75 -11.69
C LEU A 97 -8.62 -7.31 -11.50
N LYS A 98 -8.86 -8.58 -11.90
CA LYS A 98 -10.17 -9.22 -11.71
C LYS A 98 -10.52 -9.35 -10.23
N ILE A 99 -9.55 -9.74 -9.41
CA ILE A 99 -9.74 -9.87 -7.97
C ILE A 99 -9.93 -8.48 -7.36
N ALA A 100 -9.06 -7.52 -7.66
CA ALA A 100 -9.10 -6.16 -7.14
C ALA A 100 -10.33 -5.35 -7.57
N ASP A 101 -11.01 -5.73 -8.65
CA ASP A 101 -12.33 -5.18 -9.02
C ASP A 101 -13.47 -5.75 -8.14
N GLN A 102 -13.32 -6.98 -7.65
CA GLN A 102 -14.31 -7.65 -6.80
C GLN A 102 -14.13 -7.32 -5.31
N GLN A 103 -12.88 -7.15 -4.86
CA GLN A 103 -12.54 -6.77 -3.49
C GLN A 103 -11.89 -5.39 -3.43
N LYS A 104 -12.21 -4.59 -2.42
CA LYS A 104 -11.73 -3.19 -2.32
C LYS A 104 -10.20 -3.09 -2.32
N GLU A 105 -9.51 -4.05 -1.69
CA GLU A 105 -8.06 -4.06 -1.51
C GLU A 105 -7.54 -5.49 -1.61
N VAL A 106 -6.36 -5.68 -2.17
CA VAL A 106 -5.64 -6.96 -2.26
C VAL A 106 -4.52 -6.99 -1.24
N ASN A 107 -4.58 -7.96 -0.33
CA ASN A 107 -3.61 -8.07 0.75
C ASN A 107 -2.53 -9.10 0.44
N ASP A 108 -1.52 -9.18 1.31
CA ASP A 108 -0.39 -10.10 1.15
C ASP A 108 -0.80 -11.56 1.12
N ASP A 109 -1.88 -11.93 1.81
CA ASP A 109 -2.44 -13.29 1.78
C ASP A 109 -3.13 -13.65 0.46
N ASP A 110 -3.47 -12.65 -0.37
CA ASP A 110 -4.15 -12.85 -1.64
C ASP A 110 -3.15 -13.00 -2.80
N ILE A 111 -2.01 -12.33 -2.72
CA ILE A 111 -0.97 -12.34 -3.77
C ILE A 111 -0.53 -13.78 -4.10
N PRO A 112 -0.18 -14.67 -3.15
CA PRO A 112 0.18 -16.05 -3.45
C PRO A 112 -0.95 -16.85 -4.11
N LYS A 113 -2.21 -16.56 -3.76
CA LYS A 113 -3.38 -17.23 -4.35
C LYS A 113 -3.55 -16.81 -5.82
N ILE A 114 -3.36 -15.52 -6.11
CA ILE A 114 -3.41 -14.96 -7.48
C ILE A 114 -2.27 -15.55 -8.33
N ILE A 115 -1.05 -15.63 -7.78
CA ILE A 115 0.11 -16.23 -8.44
C ILE A 115 -0.18 -17.70 -8.77
N LYS A 116 -0.66 -18.48 -7.80
CA LYS A 116 -1.02 -19.90 -7.99
C LYS A 116 -2.12 -20.09 -9.04
N ALA A 117 -3.12 -19.21 -9.08
CA ALA A 117 -4.18 -19.24 -10.10
C ALA A 117 -3.64 -19.04 -11.52
N CYS A 118 -2.47 -18.39 -11.67
CA CYS A 118 -1.79 -18.20 -12.95
C CYS A 118 -0.86 -19.37 -13.35
N GLY A 119 -0.73 -20.38 -12.49
CA GLY A 119 0.09 -21.58 -12.75
C GLY A 119 1.57 -21.44 -12.34
N PHE A 120 1.85 -20.58 -11.35
CA PHE A 120 3.19 -20.37 -10.78
C PHE A 120 3.23 -20.75 -9.29
#